data_AF-A0A2H5VYF3-F1
#
_entry.id   AF-A0A2H5VYF3-F1
#
_cell.length_a   1.000
_cell.length_b   1.000
_cell.length_c   1.000
_cell.angle_alpha   90.00
_cell.angle_beta   90.00
_cell.angle_gamma   90.00
#
_symmetry.space_group_name_H-M   'P 1'
#
loop_
_entity.id
_entity.type
_entity.pdbx_description
1 polymer ?
#
loop_
_entity_poly.entity_id
_entity_poly.type
_entity_poly.pdbx_seq_one_letter_code
_entity_poly.pdbx_strand_id
1 'polypeptide(L)'
;MRGKTMVAKVAKQEIALNLPRRPTTVERYLKIVKFALGRDRDVEAVAKHFGCSPATVLNAIRAFGVTYDQVRRRRTLPQLKVAEEYIKLERRLSERDQKIIEMYNSPEAPTLEQIGRAFGLTRQRVHQILKKAKALGVKLVERKTPPEGHWIERCQLCKRLLQLQEEEPLLTRRQIAARLDIPIWVVHWHLNRLKARGLVKRHFGYFRSERLIEAIKLYNSDPEVSAWKLGRMLGYKNLPGIFCELEKRGLGYLLRPRRQRSAGRRRTSQAGTVIDAKQAFRQRREGKR
;
A
#
# COMPACT_ATOMS: atom_id res chain seq x y z
N MET A 1 -7.33 32.97 -0.97
CA MET A 1 -8.77 32.65 -1.13
C MET A 1 -9.53 33.15 0.09
N ARG A 2 -10.26 34.26 -0.05
CA ARG A 2 -11.07 34.89 1.01
C ARG A 2 -12.31 34.01 1.30
N GLY A 3 -12.73 33.92 2.56
CA GLY A 3 -13.94 33.20 2.97
C GLY A 3 -15.14 33.74 2.19
N LYS A 4 -16.00 32.86 1.65
CA LYS A 4 -17.23 33.29 0.98
C LYS A 4 -18.19 33.78 2.07
N THR A 5 -18.57 35.04 2.03
CA THR A 5 -19.67 35.58 2.84
C THR A 5 -20.96 34.88 2.42
N MET A 6 -21.69 34.30 3.38
CA MET A 6 -22.99 33.69 3.11
C MET A 6 -24.10 34.59 3.62
N VAL A 7 -25.07 34.89 2.76
CA VAL A 7 -26.25 35.71 3.08
C VAL A 7 -27.46 34.79 3.10
N ALA A 8 -28.20 34.76 4.20
CA ALA A 8 -29.41 33.97 4.35
C ALA A 8 -30.57 34.83 4.87
N LYS A 9 -31.80 34.56 4.40
CA LYS A 9 -33.02 35.24 4.86
C LYS A 9 -33.66 34.45 6.00
N VAL A 10 -33.71 35.03 7.20
CA VAL A 10 -34.49 34.50 8.33
C VAL A 10 -35.63 35.45 8.64
N ALA A 11 -36.87 35.01 8.43
CA ALA A 11 -38.16 35.58 8.86
C ALA A 11 -38.44 37.08 8.62
N LYS A 12 -37.47 37.88 8.13
CA LYS A 12 -37.50 39.31 7.69
C LYS A 12 -36.10 39.97 7.63
N GLN A 13 -35.01 39.29 8.03
CA GLN A 13 -33.65 39.87 8.03
C GLN A 13 -32.67 39.07 7.15
N GLU A 14 -31.85 39.79 6.37
CA GLU A 14 -30.67 39.24 5.70
C GLU A 14 -29.50 39.17 6.69
N ILE A 15 -29.04 37.95 6.96
CA ILE A 15 -27.95 37.70 7.90
C ILE A 15 -26.72 37.26 7.11
N ALA A 16 -25.66 38.07 7.15
CA ALA A 16 -24.37 37.73 6.58
C ALA A 16 -23.48 37.06 7.65
N LEU A 17 -23.05 35.81 7.40
CA LEU A 17 -22.12 35.08 8.26
C LEU A 17 -20.79 34.84 7.55
N ASN A 18 -19.70 34.88 8.32
CA ASN A 18 -18.35 34.59 7.85
C ASN A 18 -17.84 33.29 8.50
N LEU A 19 -18.53 32.19 8.18
CA LEU A 19 -18.23 30.88 8.75
C LEU A 19 -17.04 30.20 8.06
N PRO A 20 -16.18 29.47 8.81
CA PRO A 20 -15.14 28.66 8.23
C PRO A 20 -15.70 27.54 7.33
N ARG A 21 -14.94 27.16 6.30
CA ARG A 21 -15.33 26.09 5.35
C ARG A 21 -15.50 24.71 5.98
N ARG A 22 -14.76 24.41 7.07
CA ARG A 22 -14.77 23.09 7.71
C ARG A 22 -15.98 22.98 8.66
N PRO A 23 -16.90 22.03 8.45
CA PRO A 23 -18.10 21.88 9.29
C PRO A 23 -17.79 21.67 10.77
N THR A 24 -16.72 20.91 11.07
CA THR A 24 -16.26 20.65 12.44
C THR A 24 -15.83 21.92 13.16
N THR A 25 -15.25 22.89 12.45
CA THR A 25 -14.89 24.19 13.02
C THR A 25 -16.14 25.03 13.28
N VAL A 26 -17.12 25.00 12.36
CA VAL A 26 -18.42 25.67 12.56
C VAL A 26 -19.17 25.08 13.76
N GLU A 27 -19.18 23.76 13.93
CA GLU A 27 -19.75 23.10 15.11
C GLU A 27 -19.07 23.52 16.40
N ARG A 28 -17.73 23.62 16.39
CA ARG A 28 -16.99 24.12 17.54
C ARG A 28 -17.37 25.57 17.86
N TYR A 29 -17.50 26.41 16.84
CA TYR A 29 -17.89 27.81 16.99
C TYR A 29 -19.32 27.93 17.55
N LEU A 30 -20.27 27.13 17.05
CA LEU A 30 -21.62 27.05 17.60
C LEU A 30 -21.62 26.67 19.08
N LYS A 31 -20.82 25.67 19.49
CA LYS A 31 -20.72 25.27 20.90
C LYS A 31 -20.18 26.40 21.78
N ILE A 32 -19.14 27.10 21.32
CA ILE A 32 -18.55 28.25 22.03
C ILE A 32 -19.59 29.35 22.20
N VAL A 33 -20.26 29.76 21.11
CA VAL A 33 -21.25 30.85 21.15
C VAL A 33 -22.45 30.48 22.01
N LYS A 34 -22.99 29.26 21.88
CA LYS A 34 -24.09 28.77 22.74
C LYS A 34 -23.72 28.74 24.22
N PHE A 35 -22.46 28.42 24.53
CA PHE A 35 -22.00 28.38 25.92
C PHE A 35 -21.83 29.77 26.53
N ALA A 36 -21.43 30.76 25.73
CA ALA A 36 -21.29 32.16 26.15
C ALA A 36 -22.63 32.94 26.13
N LEU A 37 -23.63 32.46 25.38
CA LEU A 37 -24.89 33.16 25.16
C LEU A 37 -25.67 33.39 26.47
N GLY A 38 -25.99 34.65 26.76
CA GLY A 38 -26.84 35.02 27.89
C GLY A 38 -26.24 34.70 29.27
N ARG A 39 -24.94 34.47 29.35
CA ARG A 39 -24.24 34.14 30.60
C ARG A 39 -23.20 35.20 30.92
N ASP A 40 -23.16 35.61 32.18
CA ASP A 40 -22.11 36.49 32.68
C ASP A 40 -20.80 35.70 32.89
N ARG A 41 -20.06 35.50 31.80
CA ARG A 41 -18.73 34.88 31.79
C ARG A 41 -17.79 35.73 30.99
N ASP A 42 -16.55 35.83 31.43
CA ASP A 42 -15.48 36.45 30.68
C ASP A 42 -14.98 35.54 29.55
N VAL A 43 -14.24 36.13 28.62
CA VAL A 43 -13.69 35.43 27.46
C VAL A 43 -12.74 34.32 27.92
N GLU A 44 -12.00 34.55 29.01
CA GLU A 44 -11.03 33.61 29.56
C GLU A 44 -11.68 32.37 30.16
N ALA A 45 -12.78 32.49 30.91
CA ALA A 45 -13.50 31.31 31.42
C ALA A 45 -14.09 30.47 30.28
N VAL A 46 -14.59 31.10 29.22
CA VAL A 46 -15.05 30.37 28.03
C VAL A 46 -13.89 29.66 27.35
N ALA A 47 -12.74 30.32 27.21
CA ALA A 47 -11.54 29.75 26.61
C ALA A 47 -11.01 28.54 27.42
N LYS A 48 -10.96 28.66 28.75
CA LYS A 48 -10.58 27.60 29.68
C LYS A 48 -11.51 26.39 29.58
N HIS A 49 -12.82 26.61 29.48
CA HIS A 49 -13.80 25.51 29.36
C HIS A 49 -13.60 24.67 28.09
N PHE A 50 -13.24 25.29 26.97
CA PHE A 50 -13.04 24.60 25.68
C PHE A 50 -11.58 24.25 25.37
N GLY A 51 -10.66 24.46 26.33
CA GLY A 51 -9.23 24.24 26.16
C GLY A 51 -8.66 24.97 24.93
N CYS A 52 -9.01 26.24 24.75
CA CYS A 52 -8.60 27.03 23.59
C CYS A 52 -8.09 28.42 23.99
N SER A 53 -7.50 29.14 23.04
CA SER A 53 -7.07 30.52 23.28
C SER A 53 -8.27 31.50 23.34
N PRO A 54 -8.20 32.59 24.12
CA PRO A 54 -9.21 33.65 24.10
C PRO A 54 -9.47 34.21 22.69
N ALA A 55 -8.42 34.30 21.85
CA ALA A 55 -8.55 34.71 20.46
C ALA A 55 -9.45 33.77 19.65
N THR A 56 -9.44 32.46 19.93
CA THR A 56 -10.32 31.49 19.30
C THR A 56 -11.79 31.76 19.62
N VAL A 57 -12.10 32.17 20.87
CA VAL A 57 -13.45 32.53 21.31
C VAL A 57 -13.93 33.79 20.58
N LEU A 58 -13.08 34.81 20.52
CA LEU A 58 -13.39 36.05 19.80
C LEU A 58 -13.57 35.82 18.30
N ASN A 59 -12.73 35.00 17.67
CA ASN A 59 -12.87 34.63 16.27
C ASN A 59 -14.16 33.84 16.00
N ALA A 60 -14.52 32.92 16.89
CA ALA A 60 -15.77 32.18 16.80
C ALA A 60 -16.98 33.12 16.81
N ILE A 61 -16.97 34.13 17.69
CA ILE A 61 -18.05 35.10 17.85
C ILE A 61 -18.10 36.08 16.66
N ARG A 62 -16.95 36.58 16.20
CA ARG A 62 -16.84 37.42 15.00
C ARG A 62 -17.36 36.72 13.74
N ALA A 63 -17.24 35.39 13.64
CA ALA A 63 -17.77 34.62 12.51
C ALA A 63 -19.30 34.75 12.37
N PHE A 64 -20.01 35.08 13.45
CA PHE A 64 -21.46 35.35 13.44
C PHE A 64 -21.80 36.84 13.29
N GLY A 65 -20.82 37.71 13.04
CA GLY A 65 -21.04 39.14 12.84
C GLY A 65 -21.47 39.91 14.09
N VAL A 66 -21.17 39.36 15.28
CA VAL A 66 -21.55 39.94 16.58
C VAL A 66 -20.32 40.12 17.48
N THR A 67 -20.44 40.98 18.49
CA THR A 67 -19.39 41.17 19.51
C THR A 67 -19.61 40.27 20.72
N TYR A 68 -18.57 40.06 21.53
CA TYR A 68 -18.66 39.25 22.75
C TYR A 68 -19.71 39.78 23.72
N ASP A 69 -19.74 41.10 23.94
CA ASP A 69 -20.72 41.74 24.82
C ASP A 69 -22.16 41.55 24.34
N GLN A 70 -22.39 41.56 23.02
CA GLN A 70 -23.70 41.27 22.45
C GLN A 70 -24.12 39.83 22.72
N VAL A 71 -23.21 38.86 22.60
CA VAL A 71 -23.48 37.45 22.92
C VAL A 71 -23.77 37.26 24.41
N ARG A 72 -22.99 37.90 25.29
CA ARG A 72 -23.16 37.85 26.75
C ARG A 72 -24.52 38.42 27.19
N ARG A 73 -24.97 39.52 26.58
CA ARG A 73 -26.20 40.24 26.97
C ARG A 73 -27.48 39.66 26.35
N ARG A 74 -27.40 38.99 25.20
CA ARG A 74 -28.57 38.47 24.49
C ARG A 74 -28.98 37.09 25.00
N ARG A 75 -30.30 36.87 25.12
CA ARG A 75 -30.88 35.54 25.43
C ARG A 75 -30.93 34.61 24.21
N THR A 76 -31.06 35.18 23.01
CA THR A 76 -31.18 34.42 21.75
C THR A 76 -30.35 35.07 20.65
N LEU A 77 -29.92 34.25 19.68
CA LEU A 77 -29.09 34.70 18.57
C LEU A 77 -29.56 34.00 17.27
N PRO A 78 -30.32 34.68 16.39
CA PRO A 78 -30.86 34.10 15.16
C PRO A 78 -29.82 33.44 14.25
N GLN A 79 -28.59 33.97 14.26
CA GLN A 79 -27.45 33.48 13.49
C GLN A 79 -27.09 32.02 13.84
N LEU A 80 -27.41 31.55 15.06
CA LEU A 80 -27.19 30.16 15.45
C LEU A 80 -28.05 29.19 14.62
N LYS A 81 -29.32 29.53 14.36
CA LYS A 81 -30.22 28.69 13.55
C LYS A 81 -29.70 28.56 12.10
N VAL A 82 -29.24 29.66 11.52
CA VAL A 82 -28.66 29.67 10.16
C VAL A 82 -27.42 28.79 10.07
N ALA A 83 -26.52 28.88 11.06
CA ALA A 83 -25.31 28.05 11.09
C ALA A 83 -25.62 26.57 11.31
N GLU A 84 -26.67 26.23 12.06
CA GLU A 84 -27.15 24.85 12.22
C GLU A 84 -27.71 24.28 10.91
N GLU A 85 -28.50 25.06 10.17
CA GLU A 85 -29.00 24.68 8.85
C GLU A 85 -27.87 24.49 7.84
N TYR A 86 -26.85 25.36 7.87
CA TYR A 86 -25.66 25.20 7.05
C TYR A 86 -24.94 23.88 7.31
N ILE A 87 -24.74 23.50 8.58
CA ILE A 87 -24.14 22.20 8.93
C ILE A 87 -25.01 21.05 8.43
N LYS A 88 -26.34 21.15 8.54
CA LYS A 88 -27.25 20.12 8.03
C LYS A 88 -27.14 19.97 6.51
N LEU A 89 -27.07 21.07 5.77
CA LEU A 89 -26.91 21.06 4.31
C LEU A 89 -25.56 20.46 3.90
N GLU A 90 -24.48 20.87 4.56
CA GLU A 90 -23.13 20.39 4.25
C GLU A 90 -22.93 18.91 4.62
N ARG A 91 -23.72 18.41 5.58
CA ARG A 91 -23.79 16.99 5.94
C ARG A 91 -24.53 16.14 4.91
N ARG A 92 -25.32 16.73 3.99
CA ARG A 92 -25.95 15.95 2.91
C ARG A 92 -24.91 15.49 1.89
N LEU A 93 -25.15 14.34 1.29
CA LEU A 93 -24.42 13.87 0.12
C LEU A 93 -24.96 14.61 -1.10
N SER A 94 -24.07 15.10 -1.96
CA SER A 94 -24.52 15.63 -3.26
C SER A 94 -25.01 14.50 -4.16
N GLU A 95 -25.81 14.81 -5.17
CA GLU A 95 -26.24 13.81 -6.18
C GLU A 95 -25.04 13.12 -6.83
N ARG A 96 -23.95 13.86 -7.07
CA ARG A 96 -22.70 13.29 -7.58
C ARG A 96 -22.06 12.32 -6.59
N ASP A 97 -22.07 12.65 -5.30
CA ASP A 97 -21.54 11.74 -4.27
C ASP A 97 -22.38 10.46 -4.19
N GLN A 98 -23.71 10.57 -4.33
CA GLN A 98 -24.62 9.43 -4.37
C GLN A 98 -24.31 8.51 -5.57
N LYS A 99 -24.17 9.07 -6.78
CA LYS A 99 -23.76 8.30 -7.97
C LYS A 99 -22.40 7.61 -7.80
N ILE A 100 -21.45 8.26 -7.12
CA ILE A 100 -20.15 7.66 -6.78
C ILE A 100 -20.31 6.46 -5.84
N ILE A 101 -21.18 6.57 -4.84
CA ILE A 101 -21.47 5.49 -3.88
C ILE A 101 -22.19 4.33 -4.56
N GLU A 102 -23.18 4.62 -5.40
CA GLU A 102 -23.89 3.62 -6.22
C GLU A 102 -22.91 2.87 -7.12
N MET A 103 -22.05 3.60 -7.84
CA MET A 103 -21.01 3.01 -8.67
C MET A 103 -20.05 2.15 -7.84
N TYR A 104 -19.69 2.56 -6.62
CA TYR A 104 -18.81 1.79 -5.73
C TYR A 104 -19.47 0.51 -5.17
N ASN A 105 -20.79 0.55 -4.93
CA ASN A 105 -21.56 -0.56 -4.37
C ASN A 105 -21.99 -1.58 -5.43
N SER A 106 -21.75 -1.32 -6.72
CA SER A 106 -22.10 -2.27 -7.78
C SER A 106 -21.28 -3.58 -7.69
N PRO A 107 -21.83 -4.72 -8.15
CA PRO A 107 -21.13 -6.00 -8.10
C PRO A 107 -19.83 -6.00 -8.91
N GLU A 108 -19.79 -5.27 -10.03
CA GLU A 108 -18.60 -5.08 -10.86
C GLU A 108 -17.77 -3.85 -10.47
N ALA A 109 -17.94 -3.30 -9.24
CA ALA A 109 -17.51 -1.91 -9.08
C ALA A 109 -16.03 -1.67 -9.42
N PRO A 110 -15.74 -0.59 -10.14
CA PRO A 110 -14.40 -0.21 -10.51
C PRO A 110 -13.51 0.05 -9.30
N THR A 111 -12.20 0.12 -9.52
CA THR A 111 -11.25 0.61 -8.51
C THR A 111 -11.55 2.08 -8.17
N LEU A 112 -11.11 2.54 -6.99
CA LEU A 112 -11.26 3.96 -6.61
C LEU A 112 -10.64 4.93 -7.64
N GLU A 113 -9.59 4.50 -8.34
CA GLU A 113 -8.97 5.26 -9.43
C GLU A 113 -9.86 5.32 -10.68
N GLN A 114 -10.47 4.20 -11.05
CA GLN A 114 -11.42 4.16 -12.17
C GLN A 114 -12.67 4.99 -11.90
N ILE A 115 -13.23 4.89 -10.69
CA ILE A 115 -14.33 5.76 -10.24
C ILE A 115 -13.87 7.23 -10.29
N GLY A 116 -12.66 7.51 -9.79
CA GLY A 116 -12.06 8.83 -9.88
C GLY A 116 -12.05 9.37 -11.31
N ARG A 117 -11.54 8.60 -12.27
CA ARG A 117 -11.51 8.99 -13.70
C ARG A 117 -12.89 9.25 -14.28
N ALA A 118 -13.85 8.36 -14.02
CA ALA A 118 -15.23 8.49 -14.53
C ALA A 118 -15.90 9.80 -14.08
N PHE A 119 -15.58 10.26 -12.87
CA PHE A 119 -16.12 11.50 -12.32
C PHE A 119 -15.14 12.68 -12.39
N GLY A 120 -13.96 12.58 -13.01
CA GLY A 120 -12.97 13.67 -13.00
C GLY A 120 -12.45 14.05 -11.60
N LEU A 121 -12.28 13.05 -10.73
CA LEU A 121 -11.80 13.17 -9.34
C LEU A 121 -10.52 12.37 -9.12
N THR A 122 -9.72 12.79 -8.14
CA THR A 122 -8.61 11.97 -7.66
C THR A 122 -9.12 10.80 -6.82
N ARG A 123 -8.36 9.70 -6.79
CA ARG A 123 -8.61 8.55 -5.90
C ARG A 123 -8.86 8.96 -4.46
N GLN A 124 -8.06 9.90 -3.96
CA GLN A 124 -8.15 10.37 -2.57
C GLN A 124 -9.46 11.13 -2.32
N ARG A 125 -9.96 11.86 -3.31
CA ARG A 125 -11.26 12.54 -3.20
C ARG A 125 -12.41 11.55 -3.15
N VAL A 126 -12.40 10.50 -3.98
CA VAL A 126 -13.39 9.40 -3.91
C VAL A 126 -13.36 8.74 -2.53
N HIS A 127 -12.17 8.47 -1.99
CA HIS A 127 -12.04 7.91 -0.65
C HIS A 127 -12.65 8.81 0.45
N GLN A 128 -12.46 10.13 0.37
CA GLN A 128 -13.09 11.08 1.29
C GLN A 128 -14.61 11.05 1.21
N ILE A 129 -15.17 10.94 -0.01
CA ILE A 129 -16.63 10.84 -0.23
C ILE A 129 -17.17 9.57 0.42
N LEU A 130 -16.53 8.43 0.21
CA LEU A 130 -16.92 7.16 0.85
C LEU A 130 -16.81 7.23 2.38
N LYS A 131 -15.76 7.88 2.92
CA LYS A 131 -15.63 8.10 4.36
C LYS A 131 -16.76 8.99 4.91
N LYS A 132 -17.15 10.03 4.18
CA LYS A 132 -18.31 10.88 4.51
C LYS A 132 -19.60 10.06 4.50
N ALA A 133 -19.82 9.24 3.46
CA ALA A 133 -20.99 8.38 3.35
C ALA A 133 -21.11 7.39 4.51
N LYS A 134 -19.99 6.75 4.90
CA LYS A 134 -19.95 5.84 6.05
C LYS A 134 -20.29 6.56 7.36
N ALA A 135 -19.78 7.78 7.56
CA ALA A 135 -20.10 8.59 8.73
C ALA A 135 -21.59 9.00 8.80
N LEU A 136 -22.26 9.05 7.65
CA LEU A 136 -23.70 9.32 7.54
C LEU A 136 -24.57 8.06 7.64
N GLY A 137 -23.98 6.90 7.90
CA GLY A 137 -24.71 5.63 8.05
C GLY A 137 -25.07 4.95 6.73
N VAL A 138 -24.54 5.42 5.59
CA VAL A 138 -24.75 4.74 4.30
C VAL A 138 -23.98 3.42 4.31
N LYS A 139 -24.67 2.31 4.01
CA LYS A 139 -24.05 0.99 3.87
C LYS A 139 -23.15 0.98 2.63
N LEU A 140 -21.87 0.73 2.86
CA LEU A 140 -20.88 0.54 1.80
C LEU A 140 -20.48 -0.93 1.75
N VAL A 141 -20.31 -1.48 0.55
CA VAL A 141 -19.80 -2.84 0.37
C VAL A 141 -18.39 -2.94 0.97
N GLU A 142 -18.20 -3.83 1.94
CA GLU A 142 -16.89 -4.16 2.47
C GLU A 142 -16.11 -4.99 1.46
N ARG A 143 -15.22 -4.30 0.74
CA ARG A 143 -14.29 -4.97 -0.16
C ARG A 143 -13.11 -5.45 0.67
N LYS A 144 -13.00 -6.77 0.84
CA LYS A 144 -11.84 -7.39 1.47
C LYS A 144 -10.58 -6.90 0.77
N THR A 145 -9.65 -6.31 1.50
CA THR A 145 -8.30 -6.09 0.98
C THR A 145 -7.75 -7.46 0.59
N PRO A 146 -7.18 -7.63 -0.61
CA PRO A 146 -6.58 -8.91 -0.97
C PRO A 146 -5.53 -9.26 0.10
N PRO A 147 -5.39 -10.54 0.49
CA PRO A 147 -4.58 -10.95 1.65
C PRO A 147 -3.11 -10.48 1.62
N GLU A 148 -2.60 -10.07 0.46
CA GLU A 148 -1.23 -9.54 0.27
C GLU A 148 -1.19 -8.18 -0.47
N GLY A 149 -2.30 -7.44 -0.44
CA GLY A 149 -2.43 -6.13 -1.09
C GLY A 149 -2.49 -6.18 -2.62
N HIS A 150 -2.64 -7.35 -3.24
CA HIS A 150 -2.69 -7.50 -4.69
C HIS A 150 -3.70 -8.55 -5.20
N TRP A 151 -4.57 -8.14 -6.13
CA TRP A 151 -5.50 -9.02 -6.84
C TRP A 151 -4.84 -9.61 -8.09
N ILE A 152 -4.17 -10.77 -7.94
CA ILE A 152 -3.44 -11.43 -9.03
C ILE A 152 -4.36 -11.73 -10.22
N GLU A 153 -5.58 -12.23 -9.96
CA GLU A 153 -6.57 -12.59 -10.99
C GLU A 153 -7.02 -11.40 -11.86
N ARG A 154 -6.96 -10.18 -11.31
CA ARG A 154 -7.38 -8.95 -12.00
C ARG A 154 -6.20 -8.14 -12.54
N CYS A 155 -4.97 -8.53 -12.23
CA CYS A 155 -3.78 -7.79 -12.63
C CYS A 155 -3.29 -8.21 -14.02
N GLN A 156 -3.36 -7.29 -14.99
CA GLN A 156 -2.87 -7.52 -16.34
C GLN A 156 -1.36 -7.84 -16.39
N LEU A 157 -0.55 -7.23 -15.52
CA LEU A 157 0.88 -7.56 -15.43
C LEU A 157 1.11 -8.99 -14.93
N CYS A 158 0.36 -9.45 -13.92
CA CYS A 158 0.45 -10.84 -13.47
C CYS A 158 0.05 -11.82 -14.57
N LYS A 159 -1.02 -11.53 -15.32
CA LYS A 159 -1.44 -12.34 -16.48
C LYS A 159 -0.34 -12.42 -17.53
N ARG A 160 0.27 -11.28 -17.89
CA ARG A 160 1.41 -11.23 -18.82
C ARG A 160 2.63 -11.99 -18.32
N LEU A 161 2.95 -11.92 -17.03
CA LEU A 161 4.06 -12.68 -16.45
C LEU A 161 3.83 -14.20 -16.48
N LEU A 162 2.59 -14.64 -16.27
CA LEU A 162 2.23 -16.05 -16.40
C LEU A 162 2.33 -16.51 -17.86
N GLN A 163 1.85 -15.70 -18.80
CA GLN A 163 1.99 -15.97 -20.22
C GLN A 163 3.47 -16.08 -20.64
N LEU A 164 4.30 -15.12 -20.25
CA LEU A 164 5.73 -15.13 -20.54
C LEU A 164 6.46 -16.36 -19.97
N GLN A 165 6.02 -16.89 -18.83
CA GLN A 165 6.60 -18.11 -18.28
C GLN A 165 6.32 -19.32 -19.18
N GLU A 166 5.12 -19.41 -19.76
CA GLU A 166 4.76 -20.52 -20.64
C GLU A 166 5.48 -20.43 -21.99
N GLU A 167 5.63 -19.21 -22.52
CA GLU A 167 6.38 -18.96 -23.76
C GLU A 167 7.89 -19.19 -23.58
N GLU A 168 8.48 -18.61 -22.54
CA GLU A 168 9.91 -18.66 -22.26
C GLU A 168 10.19 -18.82 -20.75
N PRO A 169 10.28 -20.07 -20.25
CA PRO A 169 10.40 -20.34 -18.80
C PRO A 169 11.76 -19.94 -18.21
N LEU A 170 12.78 -19.76 -19.04
CA LEU A 170 14.15 -19.44 -18.64
C LEU A 170 14.50 -17.99 -19.00
N LEU A 171 14.09 -17.06 -18.14
CA LEU A 171 14.39 -15.63 -18.26
C LEU A 171 14.95 -15.03 -16.97
N THR A 172 15.80 -14.02 -17.13
CA THR A 172 16.21 -13.15 -16.02
C THR A 172 15.15 -12.09 -15.75
N ARG A 173 15.17 -11.48 -14.56
CA ARG A 173 14.29 -10.33 -14.27
C ARG A 173 14.58 -9.14 -15.17
N ARG A 174 15.82 -8.99 -15.63
CA ARG A 174 16.21 -7.90 -16.55
C ARG A 174 15.57 -8.09 -17.92
N GLN A 175 15.60 -9.32 -18.44
CA GLN A 175 14.94 -9.66 -19.70
C GLN A 175 13.42 -9.52 -19.61
N ILE A 176 12.80 -9.95 -18.50
CA ILE A 176 11.38 -9.76 -18.25
C ILE A 176 11.02 -8.26 -18.21
N ALA A 177 11.82 -7.46 -17.49
CA ALA A 177 11.63 -6.02 -17.39
C ALA A 177 11.72 -5.34 -18.77
N ALA A 178 12.73 -5.69 -19.57
CA ALA A 178 12.91 -5.16 -20.92
C ALA A 178 11.75 -5.55 -21.85
N ARG A 179 11.28 -6.80 -21.83
CA ARG A 179 10.18 -7.27 -22.68
C ARG A 179 8.83 -6.64 -22.35
N LEU A 180 8.58 -6.40 -21.07
CA LEU A 180 7.33 -5.82 -20.61
C LEU A 180 7.37 -4.29 -20.56
N ASP A 181 8.51 -3.68 -20.89
CA ASP A 181 8.78 -2.25 -20.75
C ASP A 181 8.38 -1.71 -19.35
N ILE A 182 8.85 -2.39 -18.31
CA ILE A 182 8.58 -2.01 -16.92
C ILE A 182 9.85 -2.03 -16.06
N PRO A 183 9.89 -1.24 -14.98
CA PRO A 183 11.02 -1.27 -14.06
C PRO A 183 11.23 -2.63 -13.39
N ILE A 184 12.50 -2.99 -13.16
CA ILE A 184 12.89 -4.27 -12.53
C ILE A 184 12.23 -4.47 -11.15
N TRP A 185 12.05 -3.40 -10.37
CA TRP A 185 11.43 -3.50 -9.05
C TRP A 185 9.94 -3.89 -9.13
N VAL A 186 9.23 -3.48 -10.20
CA VAL A 186 7.86 -3.89 -10.47
C VAL A 186 7.82 -5.39 -10.76
N VAL A 187 8.70 -5.87 -11.65
CA VAL A 187 8.85 -7.30 -11.95
C VAL A 187 9.11 -8.09 -10.66
N HIS A 188 10.05 -7.63 -9.83
CA HIS A 188 10.39 -8.29 -8.57
C HIS A 188 9.17 -8.40 -7.63
N TRP A 189 8.43 -7.31 -7.47
CA TRP A 189 7.26 -7.24 -6.61
C TRP A 189 6.14 -8.19 -7.04
N HIS A 190 5.87 -8.29 -8.35
CA HIS A 190 4.87 -9.20 -8.90
C HIS A 190 5.32 -10.67 -8.84
N LEU A 191 6.56 -10.96 -9.23
CA LEU A 191 7.10 -12.33 -9.21
C LEU A 191 7.13 -12.92 -7.80
N ASN A 192 7.49 -12.15 -6.77
CA ASN A 192 7.49 -12.66 -5.40
C ASN A 192 6.08 -13.12 -4.96
N ARG A 193 5.04 -12.38 -5.33
CA ARG A 193 3.64 -12.73 -5.03
C ARG A 193 3.18 -13.95 -5.82
N LEU A 194 3.50 -14.01 -7.10
CA LEU A 194 3.17 -15.17 -7.92
C LEU A 194 3.85 -16.44 -7.39
N LYS A 195 5.11 -16.33 -6.94
CA LYS A 195 5.86 -17.44 -6.32
C LYS A 195 5.31 -17.84 -4.96
N ALA A 196 4.90 -16.88 -4.12
CA ALA A 196 4.29 -17.16 -2.83
C ALA A 196 3.02 -18.03 -2.97
N ARG A 197 2.28 -17.88 -4.08
CA ARG A 197 1.10 -18.69 -4.40
C ARG A 197 1.39 -19.93 -5.26
N GLY A 198 2.66 -20.22 -5.56
CA GLY A 198 3.04 -21.36 -6.39
C GLY A 198 2.61 -21.26 -7.86
N LEU A 199 2.14 -20.09 -8.33
CA LEU A 199 1.67 -19.89 -9.71
C LEU A 199 2.82 -19.79 -10.72
N VAL A 200 4.02 -19.50 -10.23
CA VAL A 200 5.22 -19.31 -11.05
C VAL A 200 6.31 -20.30 -10.63
N LYS A 201 6.96 -20.91 -11.62
CA LYS A 201 8.07 -21.84 -11.42
C LYS A 201 9.21 -21.13 -10.68
N ARG A 202 9.84 -21.83 -9.74
CA ARG A 202 10.87 -21.27 -8.85
C ARG A 202 12.01 -20.58 -9.60
N HIS A 203 12.40 -21.11 -10.75
CA HIS A 203 13.51 -20.63 -11.58
C HIS A 203 13.17 -19.41 -12.45
N PHE A 204 11.89 -19.11 -12.70
CA PHE A 204 11.50 -17.98 -13.54
C PHE A 204 11.90 -16.66 -12.88
N GLY A 205 12.72 -15.84 -13.55
CA GLY A 205 13.31 -14.63 -12.96
C GLY A 205 14.22 -14.91 -11.75
N TYR A 206 14.72 -16.13 -11.56
CA TYR A 206 15.66 -16.47 -10.48
C TYR A 206 17.08 -16.00 -10.80
N PHE A 207 17.54 -16.30 -12.02
CA PHE A 207 18.90 -16.04 -12.44
C PHE A 207 19.15 -14.54 -12.68
N ARG A 208 20.35 -14.11 -12.28
CA ARG A 208 20.86 -12.76 -12.55
C ARG A 208 21.73 -12.69 -13.80
N SER A 209 22.38 -13.80 -14.15
CA SER A 209 23.30 -13.89 -15.30
C SER A 209 22.60 -14.47 -16.50
N GLU A 210 22.60 -13.74 -17.61
CA GLU A 210 22.08 -14.19 -18.90
C GLU A 210 22.97 -15.28 -19.50
N ARG A 211 24.30 -15.14 -19.34
CA ARG A 211 25.29 -16.16 -19.74
C ARG A 211 25.05 -17.51 -19.06
N LEU A 212 24.52 -17.52 -17.84
CA LEU A 212 24.21 -18.78 -17.14
C LEU A 212 22.94 -19.43 -17.72
N ILE A 213 21.95 -18.63 -18.09
CA ILE A 213 20.76 -19.13 -18.79
C ILE A 213 21.16 -19.73 -20.14
N GLU A 214 22.03 -19.04 -20.88
CA GLU A 214 22.58 -19.54 -22.14
C GLU A 214 23.37 -20.83 -21.95
N ALA A 215 24.21 -20.91 -20.91
CA ALA A 215 24.93 -22.12 -20.56
C ALA A 215 23.99 -23.31 -20.28
N ILE A 216 22.89 -23.09 -19.57
CA ILE A 216 21.86 -24.11 -19.30
C ILE A 216 21.19 -24.55 -20.61
N LYS A 217 20.80 -23.60 -21.46
CA LYS A 217 20.19 -23.88 -22.77
C LYS A 217 21.12 -24.74 -23.64
N LEU A 218 22.38 -24.33 -23.79
CA LEU A 218 23.39 -25.05 -24.57
C LEU A 218 23.71 -26.44 -24.00
N TYR A 219 23.80 -26.55 -22.67
CA TYR A 219 24.03 -27.83 -22.01
C TYR A 219 22.89 -28.84 -22.24
N ASN A 220 21.68 -28.35 -22.40
CA ASN A 220 20.51 -29.19 -22.65
C ASN A 220 20.34 -29.55 -24.14
N SER A 221 20.70 -28.63 -25.04
CA SER A 221 20.58 -28.83 -26.49
C SER A 221 21.65 -29.77 -27.05
N ASP A 222 22.89 -29.69 -26.56
CA ASP A 222 24.01 -30.49 -27.05
C ASP A 222 24.47 -31.54 -26.01
N PRO A 223 24.16 -32.84 -26.21
CA PRO A 223 24.55 -33.92 -25.31
C PRO A 223 26.06 -34.13 -25.18
N GLU A 224 26.83 -33.79 -26.22
CA GLU A 224 28.26 -34.12 -26.34
C GLU A 224 29.14 -33.09 -25.63
N VAL A 225 28.68 -31.85 -25.51
CA VAL A 225 29.49 -30.78 -24.91
C VAL A 225 29.42 -30.85 -23.38
N SER A 226 30.54 -31.17 -22.74
CA SER A 226 30.64 -31.22 -21.28
C SER A 226 30.48 -29.83 -20.62
N ALA A 227 30.03 -29.81 -19.36
CA ALA A 227 29.92 -28.57 -18.57
C ALA A 227 31.28 -27.84 -18.44
N TRP A 228 32.40 -28.57 -18.43
CA TRP A 228 33.74 -27.99 -18.46
C TRP A 228 34.05 -27.27 -19.78
N LYS A 229 33.67 -27.87 -20.92
CA LYS A 229 33.87 -27.29 -22.25
C LYS A 229 33.00 -26.03 -22.42
N LEU A 230 31.71 -26.10 -22.03
CA LEU A 230 30.83 -24.93 -22.00
C LEU A 230 31.35 -23.82 -21.09
N GLY A 231 31.86 -24.19 -19.92
CA GLY A 231 32.44 -23.22 -18.99
C GLY A 231 33.57 -22.42 -19.63
N ARG A 232 34.48 -23.08 -20.35
CA ARG A 232 35.55 -22.40 -21.09
C ARG A 232 35.03 -21.50 -22.21
N MET A 233 34.08 -21.98 -23.02
CA MET A 233 33.49 -21.20 -24.12
C MET A 233 32.77 -19.94 -23.62
N LEU A 234 32.02 -20.07 -22.53
CA LEU A 234 31.22 -19.00 -21.95
C LEU A 234 31.94 -18.26 -20.82
N GLY A 235 33.25 -18.45 -20.64
CA GLY A 235 34.09 -17.72 -19.66
C GLY A 235 33.79 -17.98 -18.18
N TYR A 236 33.19 -19.12 -17.84
CA TYR A 236 33.01 -19.59 -16.47
C TYR A 236 34.15 -20.50 -16.00
N LYS A 237 34.89 -20.05 -14.97
CA LYS A 237 36.00 -20.83 -14.38
C LYS A 237 35.54 -22.17 -13.78
N ASN A 238 34.34 -22.25 -13.23
CA ASN A 238 33.82 -23.45 -12.56
C ASN A 238 32.32 -23.66 -12.84
N LEU A 239 31.95 -23.79 -14.12
CA LEU A 239 30.56 -24.09 -14.49
C LEU A 239 30.03 -25.42 -13.90
N PRO A 240 30.82 -26.52 -13.82
CA PRO A 240 30.35 -27.76 -13.19
C PRO A 240 29.98 -27.59 -11.72
N GLY A 241 30.77 -26.82 -10.96
CA GLY A 241 30.46 -26.47 -9.58
C GLY A 241 29.16 -25.66 -9.46
N ILE A 242 28.92 -24.74 -10.40
CA ILE A 242 27.66 -23.98 -10.46
C ILE A 242 26.48 -24.93 -10.72
N PHE A 243 26.60 -25.90 -11.63
CA PHE A 243 25.55 -26.87 -11.91
C PHE A 243 25.25 -27.77 -10.72
N CYS A 244 26.28 -28.27 -10.03
CA CYS A 244 26.11 -29.02 -8.78
C CYS A 244 25.38 -28.20 -7.71
N GLU A 245 25.68 -26.89 -7.60
CA GLU A 245 24.98 -25.99 -6.67
C GLU A 245 23.50 -25.78 -7.07
N LEU A 246 23.18 -25.77 -8.36
CA LEU A 246 21.78 -25.73 -8.82
C LEU A 246 21.00 -26.98 -8.42
N GLU A 247 21.61 -28.15 -8.56
CA GLU A 247 21.04 -29.41 -8.09
C GLU A 247 20.76 -29.38 -6.58
N LYS A 248 21.75 -28.98 -5.77
CA LYS A 248 21.59 -28.82 -4.31
C LYS A 248 20.46 -27.88 -3.92
N ARG A 249 20.20 -26.83 -4.71
CA ARG A 249 19.12 -25.87 -4.47
C ARG A 249 17.75 -26.36 -4.93
N GLY A 250 17.66 -27.57 -5.48
CA GLY A 250 16.44 -28.16 -6.02
C GLY A 250 16.06 -27.61 -7.41
N LEU A 251 17.02 -27.09 -8.16
CA LEU A 251 16.87 -26.62 -9.55
C LEU A 251 17.54 -27.58 -10.56
N GLY A 252 17.93 -28.78 -10.12
CA GLY A 252 18.58 -29.77 -10.97
C GLY A 252 17.74 -30.21 -12.18
N TYR A 253 16.40 -30.13 -12.08
CA TYR A 253 15.49 -30.42 -13.20
C TYR A 253 15.68 -29.49 -14.41
N LEU A 254 16.40 -28.37 -14.25
CA LEU A 254 16.76 -27.50 -15.37
C LEU A 254 17.90 -28.06 -16.21
N LEU A 255 18.62 -29.07 -15.71
CA LEU A 255 19.76 -29.67 -16.39
C LEU A 255 19.36 -31.03 -16.92
N ARG A 256 19.70 -31.31 -18.17
CA ARG A 256 19.51 -32.63 -18.76
C ARG A 256 20.32 -33.66 -17.96
N PRO A 257 19.70 -34.76 -17.50
CA PRO A 257 20.43 -35.84 -16.85
C PRO A 257 21.48 -36.38 -17.82
N ARG A 258 22.74 -36.37 -17.39
CA ARG A 258 23.81 -37.08 -18.10
C ARG A 258 24.19 -38.29 -17.26
N ARG A 259 24.31 -39.46 -17.91
CA ARG A 259 24.90 -40.62 -17.24
C ARG A 259 26.27 -40.20 -16.75
N GLN A 260 26.43 -40.10 -15.44
CA GLN A 260 27.76 -39.99 -14.87
C GLN A 260 28.51 -41.23 -15.34
N ARG A 261 29.62 -41.06 -16.05
CA ARG A 261 30.64 -42.11 -16.05
C ARG A 261 31.01 -42.25 -14.58
N SER A 262 30.54 -43.34 -13.97
CA SER A 262 30.92 -43.79 -12.64
C SER A 262 32.43 -44.04 -12.62
N ALA A 263 33.21 -42.97 -12.58
CA ALA A 263 34.62 -43.06 -12.27
C ALA A 263 34.68 -43.39 -10.78
N GLY A 264 34.94 -44.66 -10.51
CA GLY A 264 35.10 -45.20 -9.17
C GLY A 264 36.00 -44.31 -8.33
N ARG A 265 35.42 -43.73 -7.28
CA ARG A 265 36.17 -43.39 -6.08
C ARG A 265 35.57 -44.26 -4.97
N ARG A 266 35.99 -45.53 -4.93
CA ARG A 266 35.98 -46.27 -3.66
C ARG A 266 36.76 -45.42 -2.68
N ARG A 267 36.05 -44.68 -1.82
CA ARG A 267 36.65 -44.21 -0.56
C ARG A 267 36.97 -45.49 0.20
N THR A 268 38.24 -45.87 0.25
CA THR A 268 38.75 -46.71 1.33
C THR A 268 38.53 -45.91 2.61
N SER A 269 37.39 -46.13 3.27
CA SER A 269 37.20 -45.77 4.66
C SER A 269 38.11 -46.69 5.48
N GLN A 270 39.35 -46.28 5.70
CA GLN A 270 40.04 -46.73 6.89
C GLN A 270 39.21 -46.19 8.07
N ALA A 271 38.63 -47.12 8.80
CA ALA A 271 38.03 -46.87 10.09
C ALA A 271 39.10 -46.29 11.02
N GLY A 272 39.11 -44.97 11.12
CA GLY A 272 39.85 -44.20 12.12
C GLY A 272 38.85 -43.43 12.94
N THR A 273 38.43 -44.05 14.04
CA THR A 273 37.92 -43.45 15.29
C THR A 273 37.58 -41.95 15.23
N VAL A 274 36.28 -41.67 15.31
CA VAL A 274 35.74 -40.36 15.69
C VAL A 274 36.22 -40.06 17.11
N ILE A 275 37.32 -39.32 17.25
CA ILE A 275 37.63 -38.66 18.51
C ILE A 275 36.96 -37.29 18.48
N ASP A 276 35.96 -37.18 19.33
CA ASP A 276 35.03 -36.08 19.50
C ASP A 276 35.78 -34.77 19.77
N ALA A 277 35.70 -33.81 18.85
CA ALA A 277 36.37 -32.51 18.93
C ALA A 277 35.96 -31.69 20.19
N LYS A 278 34.92 -32.13 20.91
CA LYS A 278 34.50 -31.56 22.20
C LYS A 278 35.36 -32.01 23.39
N GLN A 279 35.99 -33.19 23.36
CA GLN A 279 36.86 -33.63 24.46
C GLN A 279 38.24 -32.96 24.43
N ALA A 280 38.79 -32.72 23.23
CA ALA A 280 40.09 -32.04 23.07
C ALA A 280 40.08 -30.56 23.53
N PHE A 281 38.90 -29.92 23.55
CA PHE A 281 38.77 -28.52 23.97
C PHE A 281 38.67 -28.36 25.50
N ARG A 282 38.22 -29.40 26.23
CA ARG A 282 38.13 -29.37 27.71
C ARG A 282 39.50 -29.53 28.37
N GLN A 283 40.36 -30.42 27.87
CA GLN A 283 41.69 -30.66 28.45
C GLN A 283 42.67 -29.50 28.28
N ARG A 284 42.48 -28.61 27.28
CA ARG A 284 43.33 -27.42 27.11
C ARG A 284 43.04 -26.28 28.09
N ARG A 285 41.94 -26.33 28.86
CA ARG A 285 41.58 -25.29 29.83
C ARG A 285 42.01 -25.59 31.26
N GLU A 286 42.32 -26.85 31.59
CA GLU A 286 42.74 -27.26 32.94
C GLU A 286 44.26 -27.29 33.14
N GLY A 287 45.06 -27.10 32.08
CA GLY A 287 46.53 -27.05 32.13
C GLY A 287 47.16 -25.65 32.26
N LYS A 288 46.40 -24.65 32.75
CA LYS A 288 46.96 -23.33 33.12
C LYS A 288 46.53 -22.97 34.54
N ARG A 289 47.19 -23.60 35.51
CA ARG A 289 47.52 -23.03 36.81
C ARG A 289 48.93 -23.48 37.17
#